data_AF-A0A9C9F797-F1
#
_entry.id   AF-A0A9C9F797-F1
#
_cell.length_a   1.000
_cell.length_b   1.000
_cell.length_c   1.000
_cell.angle_alpha   90.00
_cell.angle_beta   90.00
_cell.angle_gamma   90.00
#
_symmetry.space_group_name_H-M   'P 1'
#
loop_
_entity.id
_entity.type
_entity.pdbx_description
1 polymer ?
#
loop_
_entity_poly.entity_id
_entity_poly.type
_entity_poly.pdbx_seq_one_letter_code
_entity_poly.pdbx_strand_id
1 'polypeptide(L)'
;MIRHTFSVLDGVGERLEKKLWSQGILTWDDFIREDPVPFISGLKSTVMKETILYFSEELNRSNPEPFKSFLRPREHWRLFDTFRSDIVCLDIETNGLPPDRGGNVTVVGLYDCREWRYLIKGENLTPERLQNELSGYKLLVTFFGSTFDIPFLEKCFPGFRLRMPHFDICYGARRVGLKGGLKKLEVSSGLSRAEDVKGMNGYDAVLLWRRCLRGDSRALELLLQYNREDTVNLLPLAERIYKLLRASTGIEEFLNGNGSS
;
A
#
# COMPACT_ATOMS: atom_id res chain seq x y z
N MET A 1 3.17 -10.81 -8.19
CA MET A 1 3.61 -11.63 -7.03
C MET A 1 2.47 -12.45 -6.42
N ILE A 2 1.24 -11.95 -6.32
CA ILE A 2 0.13 -12.65 -5.62
C ILE A 2 -0.08 -14.12 -6.06
N ARG A 3 -0.06 -14.40 -7.37
CA ARG A 3 -0.23 -15.78 -7.91
C ARG A 3 0.92 -16.74 -7.59
N HIS A 4 2.05 -16.21 -7.11
CA HIS A 4 3.23 -16.98 -6.75
C HIS A 4 3.37 -17.21 -5.24
N THR A 5 2.51 -16.60 -4.42
CA THR A 5 2.55 -16.80 -2.97
C THR A 5 1.46 -17.76 -2.53
N PHE A 6 1.78 -18.55 -1.52
CA PHE A 6 0.83 -19.40 -0.85
C PHE A 6 0.40 -18.82 0.51
N SER A 7 0.77 -17.57 0.80
CA SER A 7 0.43 -16.86 2.03
C SER A 7 -1.07 -16.59 2.21
N VAL A 8 -1.89 -16.83 1.18
CA VAL A 8 -3.37 -16.84 1.26
C VAL A 8 -3.91 -18.11 1.91
N LEU A 9 -3.09 -19.17 2.01
CA LEU A 9 -3.48 -20.47 2.55
C LEU A 9 -3.16 -20.58 4.03
N ASP A 10 -4.11 -21.09 4.80
CA ASP A 10 -3.90 -21.31 6.22
C ASP A 10 -2.81 -22.36 6.49
N GLY A 11 -1.93 -22.05 7.45
CA GLY A 11 -0.79 -22.88 7.81
C GLY A 11 0.35 -22.92 6.78
N VAL A 12 0.34 -22.08 5.74
CA VAL A 12 1.49 -21.92 4.83
C VAL A 12 2.29 -20.66 5.17
N GLY A 13 3.42 -20.86 5.84
CA GLY A 13 4.40 -19.79 6.10
C GLY A 13 5.54 -19.78 5.07
N GLU A 14 6.42 -18.78 5.17
CA GLU A 14 7.56 -18.56 4.25
C GLU A 14 8.42 -19.83 4.03
N ARG A 15 8.65 -20.61 5.10
CA ARG A 15 9.44 -21.86 4.99
C ARG A 15 8.76 -22.90 4.11
N LEU A 16 7.44 -23.07 4.24
CA LEU A 16 6.68 -24.03 3.44
C LEU A 16 6.49 -23.51 2.01
N GLU A 17 6.23 -22.21 1.84
CA GLU A 17 6.20 -21.54 0.53
C GLU A 17 7.49 -21.81 -0.27
N LYS A 18 8.67 -21.59 0.34
CA LYS A 18 9.96 -21.89 -0.31
C LYS A 18 10.16 -23.38 -0.61
N LYS A 19 9.66 -24.27 0.26
CA LYS A 19 9.70 -25.72 -0.02
C LYS A 19 8.85 -26.09 -1.22
N LEU A 20 7.65 -25.54 -1.34
CA LEU A 20 6.79 -25.75 -2.52
C LEU A 20 7.50 -25.24 -3.78
N TRP A 21 8.09 -24.04 -3.73
CA TRP A 21 8.87 -23.53 -4.86
C TRP A 21 10.03 -24.44 -5.27
N SER A 22 10.75 -25.01 -4.30
CA SER A 22 11.82 -25.98 -4.58
C SER A 22 11.37 -27.30 -5.18
N GLN A 23 10.06 -27.58 -5.19
CA GLN A 23 9.46 -28.73 -5.87
C GLN A 23 8.85 -28.34 -7.23
N GLY A 24 9.12 -27.13 -7.74
CA GLY A 24 8.57 -26.64 -9.01
C GLY A 24 7.13 -26.11 -8.91
N ILE A 25 6.54 -26.07 -7.72
CA ILE A 25 5.20 -25.54 -7.49
C ILE A 25 5.30 -24.02 -7.29
N LEU A 26 5.40 -23.28 -8.40
CA LEU A 26 5.73 -21.84 -8.40
C LEU A 26 4.50 -20.94 -8.42
N THR A 27 3.35 -21.47 -8.84
CA THR A 27 2.11 -20.74 -9.02
C THR A 27 0.94 -21.45 -8.36
N TRP A 28 -0.16 -20.73 -8.21
CA TRP A 28 -1.46 -21.29 -7.87
C TRP A 28 -1.90 -22.42 -8.81
N ASP A 29 -1.62 -22.30 -10.12
CA ASP A 29 -1.98 -23.32 -11.10
C ASP A 29 -1.15 -24.59 -10.94
N ASP A 30 0.14 -24.46 -10.62
CA ASP A 30 1.00 -25.61 -10.30
C ASP A 30 0.46 -26.35 -9.07
N PHE A 31 0.08 -25.61 -8.03
CA PHE A 31 -0.46 -26.19 -6.80
C PHE A 31 -1.77 -26.94 -7.04
N ILE A 32 -2.64 -26.43 -7.92
CA ILE A 32 -3.90 -27.09 -8.27
C ILE A 32 -3.64 -28.40 -9.04
N ARG A 33 -2.71 -28.38 -9.99
CA ARG A 33 -2.36 -29.55 -10.83
C ARG A 33 -1.64 -30.65 -10.05
N GLU A 34 -0.87 -30.31 -9.04
CA GLU A 34 -0.08 -31.26 -8.28
C GLU A 34 -0.94 -32.18 -7.41
N ASP A 35 -0.79 -33.50 -7.55
CA ASP A 35 -1.48 -34.50 -6.72
C ASP A 35 -0.63 -35.78 -6.55
N PRO A 36 -0.20 -36.15 -5.33
CA PRO A 36 -0.40 -35.43 -4.07
C PRO A 36 0.49 -34.19 -3.96
N VAL A 37 -0.01 -33.13 -3.31
CA VAL A 37 0.82 -31.94 -3.03
C VAL A 37 1.91 -32.28 -2.00
N PRO A 38 3.21 -32.11 -2.31
CA PRO A 38 4.30 -32.42 -1.40
C PRO A 38 4.17 -31.75 -0.03
N PHE A 39 4.50 -32.49 1.03
CA PHE A 39 4.51 -32.03 2.43
C PHE A 39 3.13 -31.68 3.02
N ILE A 40 2.05 -31.87 2.27
CA ILE A 40 0.68 -31.52 2.67
C ILE A 40 -0.18 -32.78 2.59
N SER A 41 -0.95 -33.07 3.65
CA SER A 41 -1.85 -34.22 3.65
C SER A 41 -3.00 -34.04 2.65
N GLY A 42 -3.49 -35.14 2.07
CA GLY A 42 -4.52 -35.12 1.02
C GLY A 42 -5.77 -34.29 1.38
N LEU A 43 -6.31 -34.47 2.58
CA LEU A 43 -7.48 -33.68 3.03
C LEU A 43 -7.16 -32.18 3.10
N LYS A 44 -5.97 -31.82 3.60
CA LYS A 44 -5.53 -30.43 3.72
C LYS A 44 -5.27 -29.81 2.34
N SER A 45 -4.69 -30.56 1.40
CA SER A 45 -4.46 -30.08 0.04
C SER A 45 -5.77 -29.81 -0.70
N THR A 46 -6.82 -30.61 -0.50
CA THR A 46 -8.14 -30.37 -1.11
C THR A 46 -8.71 -29.00 -0.68
N VAL A 47 -8.74 -28.73 0.62
CA VAL A 47 -9.22 -27.44 1.17
C VAL A 47 -8.38 -26.26 0.66
N MET A 48 -7.05 -26.46 0.55
CA MET A 48 -6.16 -25.44 0.00
C MET A 48 -6.42 -25.18 -1.49
N LYS A 49 -6.69 -26.21 -2.29
CA LYS A 49 -7.04 -26.05 -3.71
C LYS A 49 -8.35 -25.27 -3.86
N GLU A 50 -9.38 -25.58 -3.06
CA GLU A 50 -10.64 -24.81 -3.03
C GLU A 50 -10.39 -23.33 -2.68
N THR A 51 -9.53 -23.08 -1.69
CA THR A 51 -9.13 -21.72 -1.28
C THR A 51 -8.43 -20.97 -2.42
N ILE A 52 -7.50 -21.63 -3.14
CA ILE A 52 -6.82 -21.05 -4.30
C ILE A 52 -7.81 -20.75 -5.42
N LEU A 53 -8.75 -21.66 -5.71
CA LEU A 53 -9.78 -21.45 -6.73
C LEU A 53 -10.66 -20.24 -6.39
N TYR A 54 -11.07 -20.09 -5.13
CA TYR A 54 -11.78 -18.91 -4.65
C TYR A 54 -10.98 -17.62 -4.91
N PHE A 55 -9.73 -17.53 -4.46
CA PHE A 55 -8.92 -16.32 -4.68
C PHE A 55 -8.57 -16.08 -6.15
N SER A 56 -8.48 -17.13 -6.96
CA SER A 56 -8.27 -17.00 -8.41
C SER A 56 -9.48 -16.33 -9.07
N GLU A 57 -10.69 -16.71 -8.68
CA GLU A 57 -11.92 -16.09 -9.18
C GLU A 57 -12.05 -14.63 -8.73
N GLU A 58 -11.77 -14.33 -7.46
CA GLU A 58 -11.78 -12.96 -6.95
C GLU A 58 -10.74 -12.07 -7.67
N LEU A 59 -9.57 -12.62 -7.97
CA LEU A 59 -8.54 -11.92 -8.74
C LEU A 59 -8.97 -11.67 -10.19
N ASN A 60 -9.62 -12.64 -10.83
CA ASN A 60 -10.16 -12.51 -12.19
C ASN A 60 -11.27 -11.45 -12.26
N ARG A 61 -12.07 -11.31 -11.19
CA ARG A 61 -13.09 -10.25 -11.05
C ARG A 61 -12.52 -8.89 -10.65
N SER A 62 -11.20 -8.79 -10.45
CA SER A 62 -10.54 -7.59 -9.92
C SER A 62 -11.15 -7.12 -8.58
N ASN A 63 -11.53 -8.08 -7.73
CA ASN A 63 -12.06 -7.80 -6.39
C ASN A 63 -10.93 -7.90 -5.34
N PRO A 64 -10.54 -6.77 -4.70
CA PRO A 64 -9.43 -6.74 -3.77
C PRO A 64 -9.88 -7.00 -2.32
N GLU A 65 -11.18 -6.88 -2.01
CA GLU A 65 -11.69 -6.87 -0.64
C GLU A 65 -11.39 -8.17 0.13
N PRO A 66 -11.55 -9.38 -0.47
CA PRO A 66 -11.21 -10.62 0.23
C PRO A 66 -9.74 -10.66 0.66
N PHE A 67 -8.84 -10.16 -0.18
CA PHE A 67 -7.41 -10.15 0.14
C PHE A 67 -7.08 -9.30 1.36
N LYS A 68 -7.83 -8.22 1.62
CA LYS A 68 -7.62 -7.36 2.80
C LYS A 68 -7.82 -8.14 4.11
N SER A 69 -8.79 -9.05 4.12
CA SER A 69 -9.18 -9.81 5.32
C SER A 69 -8.31 -11.06 5.52
N PHE A 70 -7.91 -11.71 4.42
CA PHE A 70 -7.20 -12.99 4.47
C PHE A 70 -5.68 -12.85 4.48
N LEU A 71 -5.11 -11.89 3.75
CA LEU A 71 -3.68 -11.63 3.84
C LEU A 71 -3.37 -10.86 5.11
N ARG A 72 -2.24 -11.21 5.73
CA ARG A 72 -1.69 -10.36 6.79
C ARG A 72 -1.37 -8.99 6.19
N PRO A 73 -1.61 -7.87 6.89
CA PRO A 73 -1.35 -6.53 6.35
C PRO A 73 0.05 -6.34 5.76
N ARG A 74 1.06 -6.95 6.40
CA ARG A 74 2.45 -6.92 5.94
C ARG A 74 2.70 -7.61 4.59
N GLU A 75 1.76 -8.40 4.08
CA GLU A 75 1.85 -9.15 2.81
C GLU A 75 1.04 -8.50 1.68
N HIS A 76 0.28 -7.43 1.94
CA HIS A 76 -0.53 -6.73 0.92
C HIS A 76 0.30 -6.21 -0.26
N TRP A 77 1.60 -5.93 -0.07
CA TRP A 77 2.52 -5.54 -1.15
C TRP A 77 2.57 -6.56 -2.30
N ARG A 78 2.23 -7.83 -2.06
CA ARG A 78 2.23 -8.88 -3.09
C ARG A 78 1.18 -8.64 -4.19
N LEU A 79 0.18 -7.80 -3.90
CA LEU A 79 -0.86 -7.37 -4.84
C LEU A 79 -0.45 -6.18 -5.72
N PHE A 80 0.65 -5.49 -5.40
CA PHE A 80 1.04 -4.22 -6.04
C PHE A 80 1.11 -4.30 -7.56
N ASP A 81 1.75 -5.34 -8.09
CA ASP A 81 1.90 -5.55 -9.53
C ASP A 81 0.56 -5.90 -10.20
N THR A 82 -0.30 -6.66 -9.52
CA THR A 82 -1.59 -7.09 -10.07
C THR A 82 -2.60 -5.95 -10.14
N PHE A 83 -2.59 -5.05 -9.16
CA PHE A 83 -3.50 -3.89 -9.11
C PHE A 83 -2.81 -2.59 -9.52
N ARG A 84 -1.67 -2.65 -10.21
CA ARG A 84 -0.82 -1.50 -10.52
C ARG A 84 -1.56 -0.35 -11.21
N SER A 85 -2.52 -0.67 -12.08
CA SER A 85 -3.35 0.29 -12.81
C SER A 85 -4.41 0.99 -11.94
N ASP A 86 -4.72 0.42 -10.78
CA ASP A 86 -5.84 0.81 -9.93
C ASP A 86 -5.36 1.07 -8.49
N ILE A 87 -4.12 1.52 -8.34
CA ILE A 87 -3.60 1.95 -7.04
C ILE A 87 -3.94 3.40 -6.77
N VAL A 88 -3.99 3.76 -5.50
CA VAL A 88 -4.00 5.17 -5.07
C VAL A 88 -2.99 5.37 -3.96
N CYS A 89 -2.15 6.38 -4.15
CA CYS A 89 -1.27 6.91 -3.13
C CYS A 89 -2.03 7.93 -2.28
N LEU A 90 -1.86 7.89 -0.97
CA LEU A 90 -2.52 8.81 -0.04
C LEU A 90 -1.54 9.31 1.01
N ASP A 91 -1.64 10.60 1.29
CA ASP A 91 -0.97 11.28 2.40
C ASP A 91 -1.92 12.34 3.00
N ILE A 92 -1.85 12.56 4.32
CA ILE A 92 -2.68 13.56 5.00
C ILE A 92 -1.86 14.63 5.70
N GLU A 93 -2.40 15.84 5.72
CA GLU A 93 -1.98 16.92 6.62
C GLU A 93 -2.96 17.09 7.76
N THR A 94 -2.46 17.55 8.92
CA THR A 94 -3.28 17.77 10.11
C THR A 94 -3.06 19.15 10.71
N ASN A 95 -3.95 19.56 11.62
CA ASN A 95 -3.75 20.77 12.41
C ASN A 95 -2.72 20.63 13.56
N GLY A 96 -2.05 19.48 13.67
CA GLY A 96 -1.01 19.21 14.66
C GLY A 96 -1.52 18.78 16.04
N LEU A 97 -2.83 18.54 16.20
CA LEU A 97 -3.41 18.00 17.44
C LEU A 97 -3.81 16.53 17.27
N PRO A 98 -3.77 15.71 18.33
CA PRO A 98 -4.33 14.35 18.32
C PRO A 98 -5.85 14.36 18.07
N PRO A 99 -6.43 13.36 17.37
CA PRO A 99 -7.87 13.33 17.06
C PRO A 99 -8.77 13.43 18.29
N ASP A 100 -8.36 12.81 19.41
CA ASP A 100 -9.07 12.83 20.71
C ASP A 100 -8.95 14.17 21.46
N ARG A 101 -8.17 15.12 20.93
CA ARG A 101 -7.92 16.45 21.53
C ARG A 101 -8.14 17.59 20.53
N GLY A 102 -9.11 17.44 19.64
CA GLY A 102 -9.45 18.45 18.62
C GLY A 102 -8.59 18.39 17.35
N GLY A 103 -7.86 17.30 17.16
CA GLY A 103 -7.16 16.96 15.93
C GLY A 103 -8.10 16.83 14.75
N ASN A 104 -7.69 17.36 13.61
CA ASN A 104 -8.43 17.21 12.36
C ASN A 104 -7.49 17.17 11.18
N VAL A 105 -7.96 16.48 10.14
CA VAL A 105 -7.32 16.44 8.83
C VAL A 105 -7.61 17.74 8.12
N THR A 106 -6.58 18.38 7.59
CA THR A 106 -6.64 19.68 6.91
C THR A 106 -6.59 19.52 5.40
N VAL A 107 -5.73 18.62 4.91
CA VAL A 107 -5.60 18.25 3.50
C VAL A 107 -5.49 16.74 3.40
N VAL A 108 -6.13 16.15 2.39
CA VAL A 108 -5.87 14.78 1.94
C VAL A 108 -5.39 14.84 0.50
N GLY A 109 -4.20 14.32 0.24
CA GLY A 109 -3.65 14.15 -1.10
C GLY A 109 -3.93 12.75 -1.63
N LEU A 110 -4.29 12.66 -2.91
CA LEU A 110 -4.60 11.41 -3.61
C LEU A 110 -3.89 11.39 -4.96
N TYR A 111 -3.16 10.33 -5.29
CA TYR A 111 -2.51 10.18 -6.60
C TYR A 111 -2.68 8.78 -7.16
N ASP A 112 -3.27 8.67 -8.34
CA ASP A 112 -3.66 7.39 -8.97
C ASP A 112 -2.78 6.98 -10.17
N CYS A 113 -1.51 7.43 -10.17
CA CYS A 113 -0.56 7.34 -11.28
C CYS A 113 -0.81 8.28 -12.48
N ARG A 114 -1.96 8.95 -12.55
CA ARG A 114 -2.30 9.87 -13.64
C ARG A 114 -2.46 11.28 -13.14
N GLU A 115 -3.30 11.45 -12.13
CA GLU A 115 -3.68 12.76 -11.61
C GLU A 115 -3.53 12.82 -10.10
N TRP A 116 -2.99 13.95 -9.63
CA TRP A 116 -3.02 14.27 -8.22
C TRP A 116 -4.26 15.12 -7.92
N ARG A 117 -5.09 14.62 -7.01
CA ARG A 117 -6.28 15.29 -6.48
C ARG A 117 -6.07 15.56 -5.00
N TYR A 118 -6.83 16.52 -4.48
CA TYR A 118 -6.76 16.88 -3.07
C TYR A 118 -8.13 17.27 -2.52
N LEU A 119 -8.28 17.05 -1.22
CA LEU A 119 -9.46 17.45 -0.45
C LEU A 119 -9.02 18.35 0.71
N ILE A 120 -9.64 19.51 0.87
CA ILE A 120 -9.34 20.52 1.88
C ILE A 120 -10.49 20.60 2.89
N LYS A 121 -10.13 20.63 4.16
CA LYS A 121 -11.07 20.84 5.26
C LYS A 121 -11.83 22.15 5.11
N GLY A 122 -13.15 22.08 5.21
CA GLY A 122 -14.04 23.24 5.10
C GLY A 122 -14.39 23.62 3.66
N GLU A 123 -13.85 22.91 2.67
CA GLU A 123 -14.16 23.10 1.25
C GLU A 123 -14.84 21.85 0.69
N ASN A 124 -14.06 20.80 0.40
CA ASN A 124 -14.53 19.58 -0.27
C ASN A 124 -14.20 18.29 0.50
N LEU A 125 -13.49 18.37 1.64
CA LEU A 125 -13.19 17.21 2.47
C LEU A 125 -14.39 16.82 3.34
N THR A 126 -15.18 15.87 2.86
CA THR A 126 -16.22 15.17 3.65
C THR A 126 -15.94 13.67 3.70
N PRO A 127 -16.47 12.94 4.70
CA PRO A 127 -16.34 11.48 4.77
C PRO A 127 -16.84 10.78 3.50
N GLU A 128 -17.98 11.21 2.96
CA GLU A 128 -18.60 10.63 1.76
C GLU A 128 -17.74 10.90 0.53
N ARG A 129 -17.24 12.13 0.39
CA ARG A 129 -16.36 12.49 -0.72
C ARG A 129 -15.08 11.65 -0.68
N LEU A 130 -14.43 11.56 0.47
CA LEU A 130 -13.23 10.73 0.64
C LEU A 130 -13.49 9.25 0.34
N GLN A 131 -14.59 8.69 0.85
CA GLN A 131 -14.97 7.31 0.59
C GLN A 131 -15.24 7.06 -0.90
N ASN A 132 -15.89 8.00 -1.59
CA ASN A 132 -16.16 7.93 -3.02
C ASN A 132 -14.88 8.02 -3.84
N GLU A 133 -13.98 8.96 -3.53
CA GLU A 133 -12.68 9.07 -4.19
C GLU A 133 -11.89 7.77 -4.08
N LEU A 134 -11.92 7.09 -2.93
CA LEU A 134 -11.19 5.82 -2.73
C LEU A 134 -11.87 4.58 -3.32
N SER A 135 -13.17 4.65 -3.66
CA SER A 135 -13.97 3.48 -4.04
C SER A 135 -13.55 2.82 -5.37
N GLY A 136 -12.93 3.57 -6.27
CA GLY A 136 -12.48 3.07 -7.58
C GLY A 136 -11.19 2.25 -7.52
N TYR A 137 -10.43 2.34 -6.42
CA TYR A 137 -9.10 1.76 -6.33
C TYR A 137 -9.10 0.38 -5.67
N LYS A 138 -8.03 -0.36 -5.95
CA LYS A 138 -7.86 -1.76 -5.55
C LYS A 138 -6.73 -1.97 -4.56
N LEU A 139 -5.83 -1.00 -4.44
CA LEU A 139 -4.74 -1.02 -3.46
C LEU A 139 -4.41 0.40 -3.01
N LEU A 140 -4.42 0.61 -1.69
CA LEU A 140 -3.93 1.83 -1.09
C LEU A 140 -2.41 1.77 -0.92
N VAL A 141 -1.71 2.85 -1.21
CA VAL A 141 -0.28 3.03 -0.92
C VAL A 141 -0.10 4.26 -0.04
N THR A 142 0.60 4.12 1.09
CA THR A 142 0.95 5.27 1.97
C THR A 142 2.34 5.10 2.56
N PHE A 143 2.90 6.17 3.13
CA PHE A 143 4.11 6.08 3.97
C PHE A 143 3.74 6.17 5.45
N PHE A 144 3.91 5.10 6.22
CA PHE A 144 3.60 5.04 7.66
C PHE A 144 2.11 5.24 8.01
N GLY A 145 1.23 5.20 7.02
CA GLY A 145 -0.19 5.45 7.21
C GLY A 145 -0.98 4.33 7.86
N SER A 146 -0.42 3.11 8.02
CA SER A 146 -1.10 2.07 8.81
C SER A 146 -1.16 2.44 10.30
N THR A 147 -0.23 3.29 10.75
CA THR A 147 -0.13 3.74 12.15
C THR A 147 -0.65 5.16 12.34
N PHE A 148 -0.52 6.01 11.33
CA PHE A 148 -0.91 7.41 11.42
C PHE A 148 -2.15 7.73 10.59
N ASP A 149 -2.02 7.82 9.26
CA ASP A 149 -3.03 8.36 8.35
C ASP A 149 -4.39 7.67 8.48
N ILE A 150 -4.43 6.34 8.34
CA ILE A 150 -5.68 5.58 8.35
C ILE A 150 -6.38 5.64 9.71
N PRO A 151 -5.70 5.37 10.84
CA PRO A 151 -6.31 5.57 12.15
C PRO A 151 -6.76 7.01 12.42
N PHE A 152 -6.06 8.02 11.91
CA PHE A 152 -6.43 9.43 12.07
C PHE A 152 -7.70 9.74 11.27
N LEU A 153 -7.77 9.29 10.01
CA LEU A 153 -8.97 9.41 9.16
C LEU A 153 -10.18 8.71 9.78
N GLU A 154 -10.03 7.47 10.25
CA GLU A 154 -11.13 6.72 10.87
C GLU A 154 -11.66 7.37 12.15
N LYS A 155 -10.81 8.07 12.92
CA LYS A 155 -11.22 8.82 14.11
C LYS A 155 -11.88 10.16 13.76
N CYS A 156 -11.35 10.89 12.79
CA CYS A 156 -11.88 12.19 12.38
C CYS A 156 -13.17 12.09 11.57
N PHE A 157 -13.37 10.98 10.86
CA PHE A 157 -14.50 10.75 9.96
C PHE A 157 -15.25 9.47 10.35
N PRO A 158 -16.14 9.50 11.36
CA PRO A 158 -16.95 8.35 11.72
C PRO A 158 -17.73 7.81 10.52
N GLY A 159 -17.63 6.50 10.28
CA GLY A 159 -18.23 5.84 9.12
C GLY A 159 -17.27 5.64 7.94
N PHE A 160 -16.14 6.36 7.90
CA PHE A 160 -15.06 6.05 6.97
C PHE A 160 -14.48 4.66 7.26
N ARG A 161 -14.35 3.86 6.20
CA ARG A 161 -13.75 2.53 6.26
C ARG A 161 -12.89 2.33 5.02
N LEU A 162 -11.62 2.05 5.23
CA LEU A 162 -10.77 1.53 4.16
C LEU A 162 -11.31 0.16 3.76
N ARG A 163 -11.66 -0.09 2.49
CA ARG A 163 -12.19 -1.39 2.03
C ARG A 163 -11.19 -2.24 1.28
N MET A 164 -10.15 -1.61 0.73
CA MET A 164 -9.10 -2.29 -0.01
C MET A 164 -7.89 -2.68 0.85
N PRO A 165 -7.04 -3.61 0.37
CA PRO A 165 -5.71 -3.84 0.89
C PRO A 165 -4.87 -2.56 0.92
N HIS A 166 -3.88 -2.56 1.81
CA HIS A 166 -3.03 -1.40 2.08
C HIS A 166 -1.56 -1.81 2.09
N PHE A 167 -0.80 -1.23 1.16
CA PHE A 167 0.65 -1.30 1.13
C PHE A 167 1.27 -0.06 1.79
N ASP A 168 1.64 -0.21 3.07
CA ASP A 168 2.44 0.79 3.76
C ASP A 168 3.93 0.62 3.43
N ILE A 169 4.47 1.56 2.67
CA ILE A 169 5.83 1.50 2.15
C ILE A 169 6.88 1.68 3.24
N CYS A 170 6.55 2.29 4.39
CA CYS A 170 7.48 2.45 5.51
C CYS A 170 7.85 1.07 6.09
N TYR A 171 6.86 0.20 6.28
CA TYR A 171 7.10 -1.17 6.72
C TYR A 171 7.75 -2.02 5.64
N GLY A 172 7.36 -1.85 4.37
CA GLY A 172 8.01 -2.49 3.24
C GLY A 172 9.51 -2.17 3.14
N ALA A 173 9.86 -0.89 3.25
CA ALA A 173 11.24 -0.39 3.23
C ALA A 173 12.08 -1.00 4.36
N ARG A 174 11.55 -1.04 5.59
CA ARG A 174 12.26 -1.63 6.75
C ARG A 174 12.57 -3.10 6.55
N ARG A 175 11.66 -3.88 5.94
CA ARG A 175 11.87 -5.31 5.65
C ARG A 175 13.05 -5.56 4.72
N VAL A 176 13.31 -4.64 3.79
CA VAL A 176 14.42 -4.72 2.84
C VAL A 176 15.64 -3.91 3.30
N GLY A 177 15.71 -3.57 4.59
CA GLY A 177 16.87 -2.91 5.21
C GLY A 177 16.97 -1.39 4.99
N LEU A 178 15.99 -0.76 4.33
CA LEU A 178 15.97 0.69 4.12
C LEU A 178 15.44 1.38 5.39
N LYS A 179 16.18 2.39 5.87
CA LYS A 179 15.90 3.12 7.13
C LYS A 179 15.75 4.61 6.89
N GLY A 180 14.76 5.23 7.55
CA GLY A 180 14.54 6.67 7.54
C GLY A 180 13.08 7.04 7.29
N GLY A 181 12.80 8.34 7.34
CA GLY A 181 11.53 8.91 6.89
C GLY A 181 11.45 9.01 5.36
N LEU A 182 10.27 9.39 4.87
CA LEU A 182 9.95 9.51 3.43
C LEU A 182 11.03 10.26 2.65
N LYS A 183 11.38 11.48 3.08
CA LYS A 183 12.41 12.31 2.43
C LYS A 183 13.77 11.65 2.27
N LYS A 184 14.19 10.84 3.26
CA LYS A 184 15.46 10.12 3.16
C LYS A 184 15.38 9.03 2.09
N LEU A 185 14.24 8.35 1.99
CA LEU A 185 14.01 7.37 0.94
C LEU A 185 13.93 8.02 -0.44
N GLU A 186 13.29 9.18 -0.57
CA GLU A 186 13.24 9.96 -1.81
C GLU A 186 14.63 10.31 -2.32
N VAL A 187 15.46 10.95 -1.48
CA VAL A 187 16.84 11.33 -1.84
C VAL A 187 17.66 10.12 -2.24
N SER A 188 17.60 9.02 -1.46
CA SER A 188 18.30 7.79 -1.81
C SER A 188 17.75 7.07 -3.05
N SER A 189 16.60 7.51 -3.57
CA SER A 189 15.96 7.03 -4.80
C SER A 189 16.15 7.99 -5.98
N GLY A 190 16.92 9.06 -5.80
CA GLY A 190 17.15 10.08 -6.83
C GLY A 190 15.94 10.98 -7.09
N LEU A 191 14.97 11.01 -6.17
CA LEU A 191 13.82 11.92 -6.25
C LEU A 191 14.22 13.28 -5.64
N SER A 192 13.82 14.35 -6.32
CA SER A 192 14.03 15.72 -5.88
C SER A 192 12.68 16.41 -5.69
N ARG A 193 12.62 17.24 -4.66
CA ARG A 193 11.49 18.11 -4.34
C ARG A 193 11.65 19.47 -5.00
N ALA A 194 10.55 20.18 -5.25
CA ALA A 194 10.62 21.57 -5.65
C ALA A 194 11.25 22.42 -4.54
N GLU A 195 11.96 23.48 -4.93
CA GLU A 195 12.82 24.20 -3.99
C GLU A 195 12.05 24.90 -2.88
N ASP A 196 10.81 25.34 -3.17
CA ASP A 196 9.94 26.01 -2.20
C ASP A 196 9.45 25.08 -1.07
N VAL A 197 9.42 23.77 -1.30
CA VAL A 197 8.97 22.76 -0.31
C VAL A 197 10.09 21.86 0.19
N LYS A 198 11.30 22.06 -0.33
CA LYS A 198 12.48 21.32 0.07
C LYS A 198 12.87 21.67 1.50
N GLY A 199 13.05 20.64 2.33
CA GLY A 199 13.39 20.79 3.74
C GLY A 199 12.19 20.96 4.67
N MET A 200 11.04 21.45 4.18
CA MET A 200 9.81 21.57 4.97
C MET A 200 9.39 20.26 5.59
N ASN A 201 8.98 20.22 6.85
CA ASN A 201 8.50 19.04 7.57
C ASN A 201 7.04 19.19 8.03
N GLY A 202 6.48 18.15 8.68
CA GLY A 202 5.07 18.17 9.10
C GLY A 202 4.70 19.31 10.08
N TYR A 203 5.65 19.86 10.84
CA TYR A 203 5.38 21.06 11.65
C TYR A 203 5.21 22.32 10.78
N ASP A 204 5.97 22.43 9.69
CA ASP A 204 5.82 23.52 8.73
C ASP A 204 4.44 23.48 8.07
N ALA A 205 3.94 22.29 7.74
CA ALA A 205 2.57 22.11 7.22
C ALA A 205 1.50 22.61 8.21
N VAL A 206 1.67 22.35 9.51
CA VAL A 206 0.78 22.90 10.57
C VAL A 206 0.84 24.43 10.61
N LEU A 207 2.02 25.03 10.48
CA LEU A 207 2.18 26.49 10.44
C LEU A 207 1.54 27.12 9.20
N LEU A 208 1.69 26.48 8.03
CA LEU A 208 1.04 26.90 6.80
C LEU A 208 -0.47 26.85 6.95
N TRP A 209 -1.04 25.78 7.49
CA TRP A 209 -2.48 25.70 7.74
C TRP A 209 -3.00 26.86 8.61
N ARG A 210 -2.27 27.23 9.68
CA ARG A 210 -2.62 28.39 10.54
C ARG A 210 -2.55 29.72 9.80
N ARG A 211 -1.73 29.84 8.75
CA ARG A 211 -1.70 31.02 7.87
C ARG A 211 -2.87 30.99 6.89
N CYS A 212 -3.21 29.83 6.32
CA CYS A 212 -4.39 29.67 5.46
C CYS A 212 -5.67 30.13 6.18
N LEU A 213 -5.85 29.76 7.45
CA LEU A 213 -7.00 30.20 8.26
C LEU A 213 -7.08 31.73 8.46
N ARG A 214 -6.00 32.47 8.19
CA ARG A 214 -5.94 33.94 8.23
C ARG A 214 -6.06 34.58 6.85
N GLY A 215 -6.41 33.80 5.83
CA GLY A 215 -6.58 34.28 4.44
C GLY A 215 -5.30 34.34 3.61
N ASP A 216 -4.21 33.69 4.05
CA ASP A 216 -2.95 33.64 3.30
C ASP A 216 -3.04 32.57 2.18
N SER A 217 -3.38 33.01 0.96
CA SER A 217 -3.51 32.11 -0.20
C SER A 217 -2.18 31.44 -0.58
N ARG A 218 -1.05 32.15 -0.44
CA ARG A 218 0.28 31.60 -0.73
C ARG A 218 0.64 30.48 0.23
N ALA A 219 0.21 30.56 1.49
CA ALA A 219 0.41 29.47 2.43
C ALA A 219 -0.37 28.21 2.02
N LEU A 220 -1.56 28.36 1.44
CA LEU A 220 -2.34 27.25 0.93
C LEU A 220 -1.66 26.61 -0.29
N GLU A 221 -1.19 27.41 -1.23
CA GLU A 221 -0.44 26.92 -2.40
C GLU A 221 0.79 26.09 -1.98
N LEU A 222 1.57 26.57 -1.02
CA LEU A 222 2.73 25.84 -0.50
C LEU A 222 2.35 24.57 0.26
N LEU A 223 1.26 24.60 1.04
CA LEU A 223 0.76 23.41 1.75
C LEU A 223 0.32 22.33 0.76
N LEU A 224 -0.41 22.71 -0.28
CA LEU A 224 -0.84 21.82 -1.35
C LEU A 224 0.35 21.27 -2.14
N GLN A 225 1.35 22.09 -2.43
CA GLN A 225 2.57 21.63 -3.10
C GLN A 225 3.35 20.63 -2.24
N TYR A 226 3.46 20.88 -0.93
CA TYR A 226 4.12 19.97 0.01
C TYR A 226 3.42 18.61 0.07
N ASN A 227 2.10 18.60 0.28
CA ASN A 227 1.31 17.38 0.32
C ASN A 227 1.29 16.65 -1.04
N ARG A 228 1.29 17.39 -2.16
CA ARG A 228 1.42 16.82 -3.50
C ARG A 228 2.69 16.00 -3.64
N GLU A 229 3.82 16.52 -3.20
CA GLU A 229 5.09 15.81 -3.27
C GLU A 229 5.14 14.62 -2.32
N ASP A 230 4.60 14.75 -1.09
CA ASP A 230 4.46 13.63 -0.14
C ASP A 230 3.58 12.52 -0.71
N THR A 231 2.59 12.84 -1.56
CA THR A 231 1.69 11.87 -2.19
C THR A 231 2.26 11.27 -3.49
N VAL A 232 2.72 12.10 -4.42
CA VAL A 232 3.15 11.66 -5.77
C VAL A 232 4.41 10.81 -5.70
N ASN A 233 5.34 11.14 -4.80
CA ASN A 233 6.59 10.41 -4.64
C ASN A 233 6.40 9.00 -4.07
N LEU A 234 5.23 8.68 -3.48
CA LEU A 234 4.94 7.34 -2.98
C LEU A 234 4.95 6.29 -4.08
N LEU A 235 4.48 6.63 -5.29
CA LEU A 235 4.42 5.67 -6.40
C LEU A 235 5.80 5.13 -6.80
N PRO A 236 6.78 5.96 -7.21
CA PRO A 236 8.12 5.46 -7.57
C PRO A 236 8.82 4.77 -6.40
N LEU A 237 8.59 5.20 -5.16
CA LEU A 237 9.10 4.51 -3.98
C LEU A 237 8.46 3.13 -3.79
N ALA A 238 7.14 3.02 -3.93
CA ALA A 238 6.41 1.76 -3.85
C ALA A 238 6.90 0.77 -4.91
N GLU A 239 7.18 1.21 -6.13
CA GLU A 239 7.75 0.38 -7.18
C GLU A 239 9.12 -0.17 -6.82
N ARG A 240 10.01 0.70 -6.34
CA ARG A 240 11.35 0.30 -5.91
C ARG A 240 11.27 -0.70 -4.77
N ILE A 241 10.46 -0.40 -3.76
CA ILE A 241 10.31 -1.25 -2.57
C ILE A 241 9.64 -2.58 -2.93
N TYR A 242 8.65 -2.57 -3.82
CA TYR A 242 8.04 -3.79 -4.35
C TYR A 242 9.08 -4.70 -5.02
N LYS A 243 9.93 -4.15 -5.90
CA LYS A 243 11.00 -4.93 -6.56
C LYS A 243 11.97 -5.54 -5.55
N LEU A 244 12.38 -4.76 -4.54
CA LEU A 244 13.26 -5.25 -3.47
C LEU A 244 12.58 -6.33 -2.61
N LEU A 245 11.29 -6.16 -2.27
CA LEU A 245 10.53 -7.15 -1.52
C LEU A 245 10.38 -8.44 -2.31
N ARG A 246 10.03 -8.36 -3.60
CA ARG A 246 9.94 -9.50 -4.50
C ARG A 246 11.28 -10.24 -4.56
N ALA A 247 12.38 -9.54 -4.79
CA ALA A 247 13.72 -10.14 -4.79
C ALA A 247 14.06 -10.81 -3.44
N SER A 248 13.71 -10.18 -2.32
CA SER A 248 13.99 -10.72 -0.98
C SER A 248 13.27 -12.04 -0.67
N THR A 249 12.24 -12.38 -1.45
CA THR A 249 11.56 -13.68 -1.31
C THR A 249 12.43 -14.84 -1.81
N GLY A 250 13.37 -14.58 -2.74
CA GLY A 250 14.17 -15.62 -3.41
C GLY A 250 13.45 -16.30 -4.58
N ILE A 251 12.23 -15.88 -4.94
CA ILE A 251 11.45 -16.55 -5.99
C ILE A 251 12.14 -16.57 -7.37
N GLU A 252 12.95 -15.55 -7.67
CA GLU A 252 13.67 -15.43 -8.95
C GLU A 252 14.65 -16.60 -9.18
N GLU A 253 15.19 -17.20 -8.11
CA GLU A 253 16.08 -18.37 -8.21
C GLU A 253 15.33 -19.57 -8.80
N PHE A 254 14.06 -19.74 -8.45
CA PHE A 254 13.21 -20.84 -8.92
C PHE A 254 12.63 -20.56 -10.32
N LEU A 255 12.26 -19.31 -10.60
CA LEU A 255 11.74 -18.92 -11.92
C LEU A 255 12.80 -19.06 -13.01
N ASN A 256 14.06 -18.70 -12.71
CA ASN A 256 15.16 -18.82 -13.68
C ASN A 256 15.69 -20.25 -13.81
N GLY A 257 15.61 -21.06 -12.74
CA GLY A 257 16.05 -22.46 -12.75
C GLY A 257 15.17 -23.38 -13.61
N ASN A 258 13.87 -23.08 -13.75
CA ASN A 258 12.94 -23.87 -14.56
C ASN A 258 13.00 -23.57 -16.08
N GLY A 259 13.85 -22.64 -16.52
CA GLY A 259 14.08 -22.34 -17.94
C GLY A 259 15.23 -23.14 -18.57
N SER A 260 15.84 -24.07 -17.82
CA SER A 260 16.99 -24.88 -18.24
C SER A 260 16.70 -26.37 -18.08
N SER A 261 15.68 -26.87 -18.78
CA SER A 261 15.41 -28.30 -18.94
C SER A 261 14.71 -28.57 -20.26
#